data_AF-A0A5J4UMQ5-F1
#
_entry.id   AF-A0A5J4UMQ5-F1
#
_cell.length_a   1.000
_cell.length_b   1.000
_cell.length_c   1.000
_cell.angle_alpha   90.00
_cell.angle_beta   90.00
_cell.angle_gamma   90.00
#
_symmetry.space_group_name_H-M   'P 1'
#
loop_
_entity.id
_entity.type
_entity.pdbx_description
1 polymer ?
#
loop_
_entity_poly.entity_id
_entity_poly.type
_entity_poly.pdbx_seq_one_letter_code
_entity_poly.pdbx_strand_id
1 'polypeptide(L)'
;MEPQMESQMEPQMEPQLEPQVEPQVEPKVEGTKQGRPRKYQTEEEAKEKARVQRKQFKQRLREKQKVFKSGISELQLSAQKLLNKVVLSKEDLIRILDIIEGKKELVDQSVQTV
;
A
#
# COMPACT_ATOMS: atom_id res chain seq x y z
N MET A 1 -47.79 -16.26 -3.67
CA MET A 1 -48.12 -15.36 -2.54
C MET A 1 -46.97 -14.38 -2.42
N GLU A 2 -47.17 -13.17 -2.91
CA GLU A 2 -46.30 -12.01 -2.69
C GLU A 2 -47.20 -10.92 -2.09
N PRO A 3 -46.75 -10.13 -1.11
CA PRO A 3 -47.37 -8.85 -0.84
C PRO A 3 -46.44 -7.72 -1.27
N GLN A 4 -46.89 -6.96 -2.28
CA GLN A 4 -46.44 -5.61 -2.57
C GLN A 4 -46.81 -4.70 -1.38
N MET A 5 -45.87 -3.85 -0.96
CA MET A 5 -46.16 -2.67 -0.14
C MET A 5 -45.68 -1.43 -0.90
N GLU A 6 -46.62 -0.79 -1.60
CA GLU A 6 -46.48 0.60 -2.04
C GLU A 6 -46.70 1.49 -0.82
N SER A 7 -45.67 2.26 -0.43
CA SER A 7 -45.84 3.36 0.51
C SER A 7 -45.63 4.66 -0.25
N GLN A 8 -46.73 5.24 -0.71
CA GLN A 8 -46.80 6.64 -1.10
C GLN A 8 -46.56 7.53 0.13
N MET A 9 -45.73 8.57 -0.03
CA MET A 9 -45.96 9.93 0.47
C MET A 9 -44.71 10.76 0.14
N GLU A 10 -44.77 11.52 -0.96
CA GLU A 10 -43.90 12.67 -1.17
C GLU A 10 -44.45 13.85 -0.35
N PRO A 11 -43.61 14.59 0.38
CA PRO A 11 -43.85 16.00 0.62
C PRO A 11 -43.06 16.80 -0.42
N GLN A 12 -43.77 17.38 -1.39
CA GLN A 12 -43.30 18.54 -2.13
C GLN A 12 -43.02 19.68 -1.13
N MET A 13 -41.77 20.14 -1.09
CA MET A 13 -41.46 21.50 -0.65
C MET A 13 -40.50 22.10 -1.67
N GLU A 14 -41.03 22.97 -2.51
CA GLU A 14 -40.23 23.93 -3.28
C GLU A 14 -39.44 24.81 -2.29
N PRO A 15 -38.12 24.93 -2.41
CA PRO A 15 -37.41 26.03 -1.77
C PRO A 15 -37.65 27.28 -2.63
N GLN A 16 -38.42 28.23 -2.09
CA GLN A 16 -38.51 29.58 -2.63
C GLN A 16 -37.10 30.16 -2.82
N LEU A 17 -36.80 30.54 -4.06
CA LEU A 17 -35.63 31.33 -4.45
C LEU A 17 -35.89 32.79 -4.12
N GLU A 18 -35.15 33.34 -3.16
CA GLU A 18 -34.99 34.79 -2.97
C GLU A 18 -33.56 35.11 -2.44
N PRO A 19 -33.03 36.33 -2.65
CA PRO A 19 -31.90 36.56 -3.55
C PRO A 19 -30.55 36.90 -2.88
N GLN A 20 -29.49 36.78 -3.69
CA GLN A 20 -28.12 37.34 -3.57
C GLN A 20 -27.66 37.86 -2.20
N VAL A 21 -26.63 37.21 -1.65
CA VAL A 21 -25.62 37.89 -0.83
C VAL A 21 -24.26 37.51 -1.39
N GLU A 22 -23.65 38.41 -2.16
CA GLU A 22 -22.21 38.37 -2.43
C GLU A 22 -21.47 38.47 -1.09
N PRO A 23 -20.57 37.54 -0.73
CA PRO A 23 -19.65 37.79 0.36
C PRO A 23 -18.51 38.68 -0.17
N GLN A 24 -18.77 39.96 -0.36
CA GLN A 24 -17.72 40.98 -0.27
C GLN A 24 -17.41 41.19 1.20
N VAL A 25 -16.55 40.35 1.77
CA VAL A 25 -15.91 40.66 3.05
C VAL A 25 -14.45 40.23 2.96
N GLU A 26 -13.59 41.15 2.55
CA GLU A 26 -12.22 41.13 3.03
C GLU A 26 -12.25 41.39 4.54
N PRO A 27 -11.77 40.50 5.43
CA PRO A 27 -11.56 40.86 6.81
C PRO A 27 -10.10 41.24 6.96
N LYS A 28 -9.79 42.54 6.82
CA LYS A 28 -8.70 43.15 7.61
C LYS A 28 -9.07 42.99 9.06
N VAL A 29 -8.44 42.05 9.77
CA VAL A 29 -8.60 41.92 11.23
C VAL A 29 -7.40 42.55 11.92
N GLU A 30 -7.36 43.89 11.90
CA GLU A 30 -6.76 44.65 12.99
C GLU A 30 -7.73 44.57 14.17
N GLY A 31 -7.41 43.75 15.17
CA GLY A 31 -8.29 43.54 16.31
C GLY A 31 -7.65 42.61 17.34
N THR A 32 -7.24 43.21 18.45
CA THR A 32 -6.64 42.65 19.67
C THR A 32 -7.16 41.25 20.06
N LYS A 33 -6.31 40.22 19.86
CA LYS A 33 -6.61 38.83 20.22
C LYS A 33 -6.20 38.54 21.67
N GLN A 34 -7.07 38.76 22.65
CA GLN A 34 -6.96 38.06 23.93
C GLN A 34 -7.54 36.64 23.74
N GLY A 35 -6.67 35.66 23.49
CA GLY A 35 -7.03 34.26 23.24
C GLY A 35 -5.91 33.48 22.54
N ARG A 36 -6.15 32.18 22.28
CA ARG A 36 -5.16 31.32 21.59
C ARG A 36 -4.78 31.93 20.23
N PRO A 37 -3.49 32.10 19.92
CA PRO A 37 -3.05 32.62 18.62
C PRO A 37 -3.65 31.81 17.47
N ARG A 38 -4.26 32.51 16.50
CA ARG A 38 -4.75 31.88 15.26
C ARG A 38 -3.55 31.40 14.43
N LYS A 39 -3.61 30.16 13.91
CA LYS A 39 -2.52 29.55 13.11
C LYS A 39 -2.35 30.16 11.72
N TYR A 40 -3.42 30.72 11.16
CA TYR A 40 -3.44 31.38 9.84
C TYR A 40 -4.14 32.72 9.96
N GLN A 41 -3.69 33.68 9.16
CA GLN A 41 -4.19 35.06 9.20
C GLN A 41 -5.32 35.28 8.20
N THR A 42 -5.23 34.64 7.02
CA THR A 42 -6.24 34.65 5.97
C THR A 42 -6.76 33.25 5.68
N GLU A 43 -7.96 33.17 5.09
CA GLU A 43 -8.55 31.90 4.67
C GLU A 43 -7.75 31.26 3.51
N GLU A 44 -7.26 32.09 2.59
CA GLU A 44 -6.45 31.63 1.46
C GLU A 44 -5.15 30.95 1.92
N GLU A 45 -4.45 31.55 2.91
CA GLU A 45 -3.25 30.96 3.51
C GLU A 45 -3.56 29.58 4.16
N ALA A 46 -4.70 29.48 4.85
CA ALA A 46 -5.14 28.23 5.46
C ALA A 46 -5.43 27.15 4.41
N LYS A 47 -6.12 27.53 3.32
CA LYS A 47 -6.48 26.64 2.21
C LYS A 47 -5.24 26.18 1.43
N GLU A 48 -4.29 27.08 1.19
CA GLU A 48 -3.05 26.73 0.53
C GLU A 48 -2.23 25.75 1.38
N LYS A 49 -2.04 26.02 2.67
CA LYS A 49 -1.31 25.10 3.55
C LYS A 49 -2.00 23.74 3.69
N ALA A 50 -3.33 23.71 3.73
CA ALA A 50 -4.08 22.46 3.69
C ALA A 50 -3.83 21.68 2.38
N ARG A 51 -3.80 22.37 1.23
CA ARG A 51 -3.50 21.77 -0.07
C ARG A 51 -2.07 21.20 -0.12
N VAL A 52 -1.08 21.97 0.35
CA VAL A 52 0.33 21.53 0.41
C VAL A 52 0.49 20.32 1.31
N GLN A 53 -0.09 20.34 2.52
CA GLN A 53 -0.05 19.21 3.44
C GLN A 53 -0.68 17.96 2.83
N ARG A 54 -1.84 18.08 2.18
CA ARG A 54 -2.51 16.96 1.49
C ARG A 54 -1.65 16.40 0.36
N LYS A 55 -0.99 17.27 -0.42
CA LYS A 55 -0.08 16.87 -1.51
C LYS A 55 1.12 16.11 -0.96
N GLN A 56 1.80 16.66 0.06
CA GLN A 56 2.96 16.03 0.70
C GLN A 56 2.60 14.69 1.36
N PHE A 57 1.43 14.59 2.00
CA PHE A 57 0.97 13.33 2.58
C PHE A 57 0.77 12.26 1.50
N LYS A 58 0.05 12.59 0.42
CA LYS A 58 -0.16 11.66 -0.70
C LYS A 58 1.15 11.25 -1.36
N GLN A 59 2.09 12.18 -1.51
CA GLN A 59 3.42 11.89 -2.05
C GLN A 59 4.17 10.89 -1.16
N ARG A 60 4.29 11.17 0.15
CA ARG A 60 4.94 10.28 1.11
C ARG A 60 4.28 8.90 1.15
N LEU A 61 2.96 8.82 1.02
CA LEU A 61 2.23 7.55 0.96
C LEU A 61 2.64 6.73 -0.28
N ARG A 62 2.70 7.37 -1.46
CA ARG A 62 3.13 6.72 -2.70
C ARG A 62 4.57 6.24 -2.63
N GLU A 63 5.47 7.05 -2.07
CA GLU A 63 6.87 6.69 -1.87
C GLU A 63 7.01 5.48 -0.93
N LYS A 64 6.32 5.49 0.21
CA LYS A 64 6.29 4.34 1.14
C LYS A 64 5.78 3.07 0.46
N GLN A 65 4.70 3.16 -0.32
CA GLN A 65 4.18 2.02 -1.08
C GLN A 65 5.16 1.52 -2.14
N LYS A 66 5.84 2.44 -2.85
CA LYS A 66 6.85 2.10 -3.85
C LYS A 66 8.02 1.35 -3.22
N VAL A 67 8.57 1.89 -2.12
CA VAL A 67 9.68 1.29 -1.37
C VAL A 67 9.29 -0.08 -0.81
N PHE A 68 8.09 -0.21 -0.26
CA PHE A 68 7.59 -1.49 0.26
C PHE A 68 7.51 -2.55 -0.85
N LYS A 69 6.91 -2.20 -2.00
CA LYS A 69 6.79 -3.12 -3.14
C LYS A 69 8.16 -3.49 -3.73
N SER A 70 9.08 -2.53 -3.85
CA SER A 70 10.44 -2.82 -4.34
C SER A 70 11.21 -3.69 -3.35
N GLY A 71 11.07 -3.45 -2.04
CA GLY A 71 11.69 -4.29 -1.00
C GLY A 71 11.16 -5.72 -1.00
N ILE A 72 9.86 -5.93 -1.24
CA ILE A 72 9.31 -7.28 -1.43
C ILE A 72 9.94 -7.96 -2.65
N SER A 73 10.00 -7.26 -3.79
CA SER A 73 10.60 -7.80 -5.02
C SER A 73 12.06 -8.18 -4.82
N GLU A 74 12.83 -7.33 -4.12
CA GLU A 74 14.23 -7.59 -3.80
C GLU A 74 14.39 -8.80 -2.85
N LEU A 75 13.57 -8.88 -1.81
CA LEU A 75 13.57 -10.01 -0.89
C LEU A 75 13.19 -11.32 -1.61
N GLN A 76 12.18 -11.29 -2.46
CA GLN A 76 11.78 -12.44 -3.28
C GLN A 76 12.91 -12.89 -4.20
N LEU A 77 13.58 -11.96 -4.90
CA LEU A 77 14.72 -12.28 -5.75
C LEU A 77 15.90 -12.86 -4.94
N SER A 78 16.14 -12.33 -3.74
CA SER A 78 17.18 -12.85 -2.85
C SER A 78 16.89 -14.29 -2.40
N ALA A 79 15.63 -14.58 -2.05
CA ALA A 79 15.18 -15.93 -1.67
C ALA A 79 15.28 -16.89 -2.85
N GLN A 80 14.87 -16.47 -4.05
CA GLN A 80 15.01 -17.27 -5.27
C GLN A 80 16.46 -17.62 -5.58
N LYS A 81 17.40 -16.66 -5.42
CA LYS A 81 18.84 -16.92 -5.62
C LYS A 81 19.38 -17.93 -4.62
N LEU A 82 18.96 -17.85 -3.35
CA LEU A 82 19.36 -18.82 -2.33
C LEU A 82 18.81 -20.22 -2.64
N LEU A 83 17.54 -20.30 -3.02
CA LEU A 83 16.92 -21.55 -3.45
C LEU A 83 17.67 -22.14 -4.64
N ASN A 84 17.93 -21.37 -5.70
CA ASN A 84 18.68 -21.85 -6.87
C ASN A 84 20.11 -22.32 -6.53
N LYS A 85 20.73 -21.83 -5.45
CA LYS A 85 22.03 -22.33 -4.97
C LYS A 85 21.92 -23.68 -4.25
N VAL A 86 20.79 -23.95 -3.62
CA VAL A 86 20.55 -25.16 -2.81
C VAL A 86 19.84 -26.26 -3.61
N VAL A 87 19.09 -25.88 -4.64
CA VAL A 87 18.41 -26.83 -5.55
C VAL A 87 19.49 -27.56 -6.36
N LEU A 88 19.73 -28.82 -6.01
CA LEU A 88 20.53 -29.74 -6.80
C LEU A 88 19.85 -29.94 -8.16
N SER A 89 20.60 -29.76 -9.25
CA SER A 89 20.10 -30.04 -10.59
C SER A 89 19.86 -31.55 -10.77
N LYS A 90 19.07 -31.93 -11.78
CA LYS A 90 18.85 -33.35 -12.08
C LYS A 90 20.17 -34.06 -12.37
N GLU A 91 21.10 -33.35 -13.01
CA GLU A 91 22.46 -33.82 -13.32
C GLU A 91 23.30 -34.01 -12.05
N ASP A 92 23.13 -33.17 -11.03
CA ASP A 92 23.82 -33.34 -9.74
C ASP A 92 23.25 -34.52 -8.95
N LEU A 93 21.93 -34.72 -9.00
CA LEU A 93 21.28 -35.89 -8.39
C LEU A 93 21.72 -37.20 -9.06
N ILE A 94 21.84 -37.21 -10.38
CA ILE A 94 22.37 -38.36 -11.14
C ILE A 94 23.83 -38.61 -10.75
N ARG A 95 24.67 -37.58 -10.71
CA ARG A 95 26.07 -37.72 -10.27
C ARG A 95 26.20 -38.24 -8.84
N ILE A 96 25.33 -37.81 -7.93
CA ILE A 96 25.29 -38.31 -6.55
C ILE A 96 24.90 -39.80 -6.53
N LEU A 97 23.91 -40.20 -7.33
CA LEU A 97 23.51 -41.60 -7.47
C LEU A 97 24.64 -42.47 -8.02
N ASP A 98 25.31 -42.04 -9.10
CA ASP A 98 26.46 -42.77 -9.68
C ASP A 98 27.61 -42.96 -8.68
N ILE A 99 27.89 -41.94 -7.86
CA ILE A 99 28.91 -42.02 -6.80
C ILE A 99 28.50 -43.00 -5.69
N ILE A 100 27.23 -43.02 -5.30
CA ILE A 100 26.71 -43.95 -4.30
C ILE A 100 26.74 -45.39 -4.83
N GLU A 101 26.33 -45.59 -6.08
CA GLU A 101 26.25 -46.90 -6.73
C GLU A 101 27.66 -47.48 -6.95
N GLY A 102 28.60 -46.68 -7.46
CA GLY A 102 30.00 -47.12 -7.61
C GLY A 102 30.70 -47.42 -6.27
N LYS A 103 30.35 -46.73 -5.18
CA LYS A 103 30.85 -47.07 -3.84
C LYS A 103 30.21 -48.35 -3.29
N LYS A 104 28.95 -48.62 -3.63
CA LYS A 104 28.25 -49.84 -3.20
C LYS A 104 28.87 -51.08 -3.85
N GLU A 105 29.21 -51.02 -5.14
CA GLU A 105 29.91 -52.12 -5.82
C GLU A 105 31.28 -52.44 -5.20
N LEU A 106 32.04 -51.42 -4.81
CA LEU A 106 33.32 -51.57 -4.10
C LEU A 106 33.16 -52.26 -2.74
N VAL A 107 32.10 -51.90 -1.99
CA VAL A 107 31.79 -52.54 -0.71
C VAL A 107 31.33 -53.98 -0.93
N ASP A 108 30.45 -54.25 -1.90
CA ASP A 108 29.96 -55.61 -2.19
C ASP A 108 31.08 -56.54 -2.67
N GLN A 109 32.03 -56.04 -3.49
CA GLN A 109 33.24 -56.80 -3.88
C GLN A 109 34.17 -57.10 -2.70
N SER A 110 34.31 -56.16 -1.76
CA SER A 110 35.11 -56.38 -0.55
C SER A 110 34.47 -57.36 0.44
N VAL A 111 33.13 -57.48 0.43
CA VAL A 111 32.39 -58.42 1.28
C VAL A 111 32.34 -59.82 0.67
N GLN A 112 32.40 -59.97 -0.66
CA GLN A 112 32.47 -61.28 -1.33
C GLN A 112 33.86 -61.93 -1.34
N THR A 113 34.91 -61.19 -0.98
CA THR A 113 36.30 -61.69 -1.00
C THR A 113 36.84 -62.07 0.39
N VAL A 114 36.00 -62.06 1.43
CA VAL A 114 36.31 -62.48 2.82
C VAL A 114 35.47 -63.70 3.19
#